data_AF-X1VZA1-F1
#
_entry.id   AF-X1VZA1-F1
#
_cell.length_a   1.000
_cell.length_b   1.000
_cell.length_c   1.000
_cell.angle_alpha   90.00
_cell.angle_beta   90.00
_cell.angle_gamma   90.00
#
_symmetry.space_group_name_H-M   'P 1'
#
loop_
_entity.id
_entity.type
_entity.pdbx_description
1 polymer ?
#
loop_
_entity_poly.entity_id
_entity_poly.type
_entity_poly.pdbx_seq_one_letter_code
_entity_poly.pdbx_strand_id
1 'polypeptide(L)'
;DLVWQVYRETGFLSFVSALPNGQARRANLLKLHDRAIQFEGFVSSAGIPSLTRFVEFIEKLQEAGQDWSPAEPQASAGNAVRILSVHKSKGLEFPVVFLAELNSTFNKKDVQADILTDADDTLGLQIIDRQSNSKLSSLAHEVIAEQKLSTALAEEMRILYVATTRARERLVLTASQKQRMCSQIIS
;
A
#
# COMPACT_ATOMS: atom_id res chain seq x y z
N ASP A 1 -8.84 1.29 -28.82
CA ASP A 1 -9.54 2.59 -29.01
C ASP A 1 -11.02 2.64 -28.54
N LEU A 2 -11.66 1.50 -28.18
CA LEU A 2 -13.08 1.47 -27.76
C LEU A 2 -13.38 2.34 -26.52
N VAL A 3 -12.49 2.33 -25.52
CA VAL A 3 -12.68 3.09 -24.27
C VAL A 3 -12.80 4.58 -24.53
N TRP A 4 -11.97 5.12 -25.44
CA TRP A 4 -12.01 6.53 -25.80
C TRP A 4 -13.31 6.91 -26.55
N GLN A 5 -13.78 6.02 -27.42
CA GLN A 5 -15.04 6.20 -28.11
C GLN A 5 -16.22 6.30 -27.12
N VAL A 6 -16.28 5.41 -26.13
CA VAL A 6 -17.31 5.46 -25.08
C VAL A 6 -17.25 6.78 -24.32
N TYR A 7 -16.06 7.26 -23.93
CA TYR A 7 -15.91 8.56 -23.25
C TYR A 7 -16.42 9.74 -24.07
N ARG A 8 -16.19 9.71 -25.39
CA ARG A 8 -16.60 10.78 -26.30
C ARG A 8 -18.10 10.77 -26.56
N GLU A 9 -18.69 9.60 -26.83
CA GLU A 9 -20.11 9.46 -27.16
C GLU A 9 -21.03 9.74 -25.96
N THR A 10 -20.62 9.31 -24.77
CA THR A 10 -21.40 9.51 -23.54
C THR A 10 -21.19 10.88 -22.90
N GLY A 11 -20.15 11.62 -23.32
CA GLY A 11 -19.71 12.84 -22.64
C GLY A 11 -19.23 12.60 -21.19
N PHE A 12 -18.97 11.34 -20.82
CA PHE A 12 -18.73 10.94 -19.43
C PHE A 12 -17.49 11.61 -18.83
N LEU A 13 -16.43 11.81 -19.63
CA LEU A 13 -15.22 12.49 -19.17
C LEU A 13 -15.50 13.94 -18.74
N SER A 14 -16.35 14.64 -19.50
CA SER A 14 -16.77 16.02 -19.21
C SER A 14 -17.65 16.08 -17.97
N PHE A 15 -18.62 15.15 -17.85
CA PHE A 15 -19.49 15.01 -16.69
C PHE A 15 -18.68 14.79 -15.40
N VAL A 16 -17.79 13.81 -15.40
CA VAL A 16 -16.95 13.46 -14.24
C VAL A 16 -15.99 14.59 -13.86
N SER A 17 -15.53 15.37 -14.84
CA SER A 17 -14.66 16.53 -14.59
C SER A 17 -15.38 17.67 -13.85
N ALA A 18 -16.71 17.75 -13.94
CA ALA A 18 -17.51 18.76 -13.25
C ALA A 18 -17.90 18.38 -11.81
N LEU A 19 -17.69 17.11 -11.41
CA LEU A 19 -17.96 16.64 -10.06
C LEU A 19 -16.86 17.06 -9.05
N PRO A 20 -17.12 16.99 -7.74
CA PRO A 20 -16.08 17.15 -6.72
C PRO A 20 -14.89 16.21 -6.97
N ASN A 21 -13.68 16.75 -6.84
CA ASN A 21 -12.41 16.09 -7.21
C ASN A 21 -12.34 15.69 -8.70
N GLY A 22 -13.02 16.42 -9.59
CA GLY A 22 -13.14 16.10 -11.00
C GLY A 22 -11.80 15.94 -11.74
N GLN A 23 -10.77 16.70 -11.36
CA GLN A 23 -9.42 16.53 -11.92
C GLN A 23 -8.83 15.14 -11.65
N ALA A 24 -8.95 14.65 -10.41
CA ALA A 24 -8.45 13.33 -10.03
C ALA A 24 -9.28 12.21 -10.67
N ARG A 25 -10.60 12.37 -10.72
CA ARG A 25 -11.48 11.40 -11.37
C ARG A 25 -11.19 11.30 -12.87
N ARG A 26 -11.01 12.45 -13.55
CA ARG A 26 -10.59 12.51 -14.95
C ARG A 26 -9.25 11.81 -15.15
N ALA A 27 -8.26 12.09 -14.31
CA ALA A 27 -6.95 11.45 -14.39
C ALA A 27 -7.05 9.91 -14.23
N ASN A 28 -7.90 9.41 -13.33
CA ASN A 28 -8.14 7.98 -13.17
C ASN A 28 -8.76 7.35 -14.42
N LEU A 29 -9.71 8.03 -15.09
CA LEU A 29 -10.31 7.53 -16.35
C LEU A 29 -9.30 7.53 -17.50
N LEU A 30 -8.46 8.56 -17.62
CA LEU A 30 -7.37 8.57 -18.59
C LEU A 30 -6.38 7.43 -18.32
N LYS A 31 -6.07 7.17 -17.05
CA LYS A 31 -5.23 6.04 -16.66
C LYS A 31 -5.85 4.69 -17.05
N LEU A 32 -7.17 4.52 -16.91
CA LEU A 32 -7.86 3.31 -17.39
C LEU A 32 -7.67 3.11 -18.90
N HIS A 33 -7.81 4.18 -19.68
CA HIS A 33 -7.56 4.16 -21.12
C HIS A 33 -6.12 3.77 -21.47
N ASP A 34 -5.13 4.38 -20.81
CA ASP A 34 -3.71 4.08 -21.06
C ASP A 34 -3.37 2.62 -20.68
N ARG A 35 -3.99 2.09 -19.62
CA ARG A 35 -3.85 0.68 -19.23
C ARG A 35 -4.47 -0.26 -20.25
N ALA A 36 -5.61 0.10 -20.85
CA ALA A 36 -6.19 -0.68 -21.93
C ALA A 36 -5.24 -0.75 -23.14
N ILE A 37 -4.60 0.37 -23.51
CA ILE A 37 -3.59 0.39 -24.59
C ILE A 37 -2.37 -0.49 -24.23
N GLN A 38 -1.87 -0.39 -23.00
CA GLN A 38 -0.75 -1.22 -22.55
C GLN A 38 -1.09 -2.72 -22.58
N PHE A 39 -2.31 -3.07 -22.18
CA PHE A 39 -2.81 -4.44 -22.24
C PHE A 39 -2.92 -4.94 -23.69
N GLU A 40 -3.48 -4.12 -24.59
CA GLU A 40 -3.53 -4.44 -26.02
C GLU A 40 -2.12 -4.71 -26.58
N GLY A 41 -1.13 -3.86 -26.25
CA GLY A 41 0.27 -4.04 -26.66
C GLY A 41 0.90 -5.33 -26.12
N PHE A 42 0.65 -5.69 -24.86
CA PHE A 42 1.13 -6.93 -24.26
C PHE A 42 0.50 -8.17 -24.92
N VAL A 43 -0.82 -8.18 -25.05
CA VAL A 43 -1.58 -9.32 -25.60
C VAL A 43 -1.35 -9.51 -27.09
N SER A 44 -1.03 -8.45 -27.84
CA SER A 44 -0.76 -8.54 -29.29
C SER A 44 0.40 -9.48 -29.64
N SER A 45 1.31 -9.76 -28.70
CA SER A 45 2.36 -10.78 -28.87
C SER A 45 1.90 -12.22 -28.65
N ALA A 46 0.76 -12.43 -27.97
CA ALA A 46 0.26 -13.73 -27.51
C ALA A 46 -1.11 -14.11 -28.10
N GLY A 47 -1.80 -13.20 -28.77
CA GLY A 47 -3.12 -13.44 -29.36
C GLY A 47 -3.85 -12.16 -29.79
N ILE A 48 -5.14 -12.30 -30.08
CA ILE A 48 -6.00 -11.18 -30.51
C ILE A 48 -6.50 -10.42 -29.26
N PRO A 49 -6.24 -9.11 -29.15
CA PRO A 49 -6.81 -8.28 -28.09
C PRO A 49 -8.35 -8.28 -28.16
N SER A 50 -9.02 -8.48 -27.03
CA SER A 50 -10.48 -8.41 -26.94
C SER A 50 -10.94 -7.76 -25.64
N LEU A 51 -12.12 -7.15 -25.67
CA LEU A 51 -12.73 -6.52 -24.50
C LEU A 51 -12.96 -7.55 -23.38
N THR A 52 -13.46 -8.74 -23.72
CA THR A 52 -13.71 -9.81 -22.75
C THR A 52 -12.43 -10.20 -22.01
N ARG A 53 -11.29 -10.31 -22.73
CA ARG A 53 -10.00 -10.61 -22.12
C ARG A 53 -9.51 -9.49 -21.20
N PHE A 54 -9.75 -8.24 -21.58
CA PHE A 54 -9.42 -7.11 -20.73
C PHE A 54 -10.24 -7.12 -19.44
N VAL A 55 -11.55 -7.39 -19.51
CA VAL A 55 -12.42 -7.51 -18.32
C VAL A 55 -11.98 -8.66 -17.41
N GLU A 56 -11.73 -9.86 -17.96
CA GLU A 56 -11.20 -11.01 -17.21
C GLU A 56 -9.87 -10.68 -16.52
N PHE A 57 -9.01 -9.89 -17.18
CA PHE A 57 -7.74 -9.45 -16.61
C PHE A 57 -7.95 -8.53 -15.40
N ILE A 58 -8.90 -7.59 -15.47
CA ILE A 58 -9.24 -6.71 -14.34
C ILE A 58 -9.83 -7.51 -13.18
N GLU A 59 -10.73 -8.45 -13.46
CA GLU A 59 -11.32 -9.32 -12.44
C GLU A 59 -10.24 -10.13 -11.70
N LYS A 60 -9.32 -10.75 -12.45
CA LYS A 60 -8.18 -11.47 -11.85
C LYS A 60 -7.25 -10.58 -11.04
N LEU A 61 -7.02 -9.35 -11.50
CA LEU A 61 -6.23 -8.37 -10.77
C LEU A 61 -6.89 -8.04 -9.41
N GLN A 62 -8.20 -7.84 -9.42
CA GLN A 62 -9.01 -7.58 -8.23
C GLN A 62 -9.05 -8.80 -7.29
N GLU A 63 -9.21 -10.02 -7.80
CA GLU A 63 -9.17 -11.27 -7.02
C GLU A 63 -7.82 -11.48 -6.33
N ALA A 64 -6.72 -11.09 -7.00
CA ALA A 64 -5.38 -11.14 -6.43
C ALA A 64 -5.13 -10.05 -5.36
N GLY A 65 -6.12 -9.22 -5.05
CA GLY A 65 -6.00 -8.08 -4.14
C GLY A 65 -5.03 -7.01 -4.64
N GLN A 66 -4.70 -7.03 -5.93
CA GLN A 66 -3.86 -6.02 -6.56
C GLN A 66 -4.77 -4.91 -7.08
N ASP A 67 -4.39 -3.67 -6.80
CA ASP A 67 -5.10 -2.49 -7.31
C ASP A 67 -4.09 -1.55 -7.98
N TRP A 68 -4.57 -0.82 -8.98
CA TRP A 68 -3.76 0.22 -9.57
C TRP A 68 -3.72 1.42 -8.64
N SER A 69 -2.52 1.94 -8.38
CA SER A 69 -2.42 3.22 -7.67
C SER A 69 -3.27 4.28 -8.38
N PRO A 70 -3.94 5.20 -7.66
CA PRO A 70 -4.64 6.31 -8.29
C PRO A 70 -3.72 7.09 -9.25
N ALA A 71 -4.31 7.74 -10.26
CA ALA A 71 -3.58 8.67 -11.09
C ALA A 71 -3.26 9.92 -10.26
N GLU A 72 -2.00 10.38 -10.30
CA GLU A 72 -1.66 11.69 -9.76
C GLU A 72 -2.12 12.75 -10.76
N PRO A 73 -3.02 13.68 -10.38
CA PRO A 73 -3.38 14.77 -11.26
C PRO A 73 -2.12 15.57 -11.62
N GLN A 74 -1.96 15.97 -12.88
CA GLN A 74 -0.85 16.83 -13.31
C GLN A 74 -0.73 18.13 -12.48
N ALA A 75 -1.82 18.56 -11.83
CA ALA A 75 -1.84 19.70 -10.90
C ALA A 75 -1.11 19.46 -9.56
N SER A 76 -0.58 18.25 -9.30
CA SER A 76 0.21 17.94 -8.09
C SER A 76 1.58 18.64 -8.06
N ALA A 77 1.92 19.42 -9.10
CA ALA A 77 3.07 20.31 -9.15
C ALA A 77 2.80 21.74 -8.59
N GLY A 78 1.64 21.97 -7.93
CA GLY A 78 1.27 23.25 -7.34
C GLY A 78 1.61 23.43 -5.84
N ASN A 79 1.25 24.59 -5.29
CA ASN A 79 1.36 24.95 -3.86
C ASN A 79 0.39 24.11 -3.00
N ALA A 80 0.78 22.87 -2.69
CA ALA A 80 -0.05 21.92 -1.95
C ALA A 80 0.78 21.09 -0.96
N VAL A 81 0.11 20.54 0.06
CA VAL A 81 0.71 19.58 0.99
C VAL A 81 0.81 18.22 0.32
N ARG A 82 2.02 17.65 0.30
CA ARG A 82 2.29 16.34 -0.31
C ARG A 82 2.24 15.25 0.76
N ILE A 83 1.36 14.26 0.57
CA ILE A 83 1.29 13.08 1.43
C ILE A 83 2.07 11.97 0.74
N LEU A 84 3.17 11.54 1.35
CA LEU A 84 4.09 10.53 0.81
C LEU A 84 4.34 9.47 1.87
N SER A 85 4.59 8.23 1.44
CA SER A 85 5.18 7.23 2.33
C SER A 85 6.66 7.56 2.57
N VAL A 86 7.20 7.14 3.71
CA VAL A 86 8.62 7.36 4.06
C VAL A 86 9.55 6.81 2.97
N HIS A 87 9.25 5.62 2.44
CA HIS A 87 10.00 5.01 1.34
C HIS A 87 10.07 5.91 0.10
N LYS A 88 8.95 6.52 -0.32
CA LYS A 88 8.89 7.45 -1.45
C LYS A 88 9.59 8.78 -1.18
N SER A 89 9.83 9.13 0.08
CA SER A 89 10.51 10.36 0.48
C SER A 89 12.04 10.26 0.44
N LYS A 90 12.61 9.06 0.29
CA LYS A 90 14.06 8.84 0.29
C LYS A 90 14.73 9.65 -0.82
N GLY A 91 15.71 10.47 -0.45
CA GLY A 91 16.43 11.35 -1.39
C GLY A 91 15.72 12.67 -1.70
N LEU A 92 14.52 12.89 -1.17
CA LEU A 92 13.83 14.18 -1.20
C LEU A 92 14.05 14.92 0.12
N GLU A 93 13.99 16.24 0.08
CA GLU A 93 14.08 17.10 1.25
C GLU A 93 12.96 18.14 1.21
N PHE A 94 12.39 18.45 2.38
CA PHE A 94 11.30 19.41 2.52
C PHE A 94 11.59 20.42 3.64
N PRO A 95 11.17 21.68 3.52
CA PRO A 95 11.34 22.68 4.58
C PRO A 95 10.67 22.24 5.90
N VAL A 96 9.43 21.74 5.80
CA VAL A 96 8.63 21.27 6.94
C VAL A 96 8.15 19.85 6.65
N VAL A 97 8.33 18.94 7.60
CA VAL A 97 7.86 17.54 7.52
C VAL A 97 6.98 17.22 8.72
N PHE A 98 5.85 16.57 8.45
CA PHE A 98 4.96 15.99 9.46
C PHE A 98 5.08 14.47 9.41
N LEU A 99 5.48 13.84 10.51
CA LEU A 99 5.40 12.39 10.69
C LEU A 99 4.17 12.06 11.52
N ALA A 100 3.23 11.36 10.90
CA ALA A 100 1.98 10.94 11.51
C ALA A 100 2.02 9.48 11.94
N GLU A 101 1.07 9.11 12.82
CA GLU A 101 0.81 7.72 13.24
C GLU A 101 1.99 7.00 13.91
N LEU A 102 2.81 7.72 14.67
CA LEU A 102 3.95 7.12 15.41
C LEU A 102 3.54 6.12 16.51
N ASN A 103 2.23 5.94 16.73
CA ASN A 103 1.64 4.99 17.65
C ASN A 103 1.10 3.72 16.96
N SER A 104 1.27 3.58 15.65
CA SER A 104 0.82 2.38 14.92
C SER A 104 1.67 1.16 15.30
N THR A 105 1.04 -0.01 15.45
CA THR A 105 1.78 -1.26 15.69
C THR A 105 2.48 -1.71 14.42
N PHE A 106 3.76 -2.10 14.54
CA PHE A 106 4.50 -2.69 13.42
C PHE A 106 3.84 -3.97 12.91
N ASN A 107 3.92 -4.19 11.59
CA ASN A 107 3.39 -5.39 10.97
C ASN A 107 4.28 -6.60 11.32
N LYS A 108 3.74 -7.52 12.12
CA LYS A 108 4.45 -8.74 12.57
C LYS A 108 3.97 -10.02 11.91
N LYS A 109 3.21 -9.95 10.81
CA LYS A 109 2.63 -11.13 10.14
C LYS A 109 3.70 -12.14 9.73
N ASP A 110 4.83 -11.67 9.21
CA ASP A 110 5.91 -12.54 8.74
C ASP A 110 6.62 -13.29 9.88
N VAL A 111 6.54 -12.76 11.11
CA VAL A 111 7.10 -13.39 12.33
C VAL A 111 6.11 -14.40 12.92
N GLN A 112 4.81 -14.24 12.65
CA GLN A 112 3.73 -15.05 13.22
C GLN A 112 3.27 -16.21 12.32
N ALA A 113 3.96 -16.44 11.21
CA ALA A 113 3.62 -17.54 10.30
C ALA A 113 3.86 -18.91 10.96
N ASP A 114 3.01 -19.87 10.61
CA ASP A 114 3.10 -21.26 11.11
C ASP A 114 4.40 -21.95 10.66
N ILE A 115 4.96 -21.48 9.54
CA ILE A 115 6.22 -21.96 8.96
C ILE A 115 7.12 -20.74 8.77
N LEU A 116 8.32 -20.81 9.35
CA LEU A 116 9.36 -19.81 9.21
C LEU A 116 10.59 -20.45 8.57
N THR A 117 11.22 -19.71 7.67
CA THR A 117 12.51 -20.03 7.08
C THR A 117 13.54 -18.99 7.47
N ASP A 118 14.79 -19.43 7.63
CA ASP A 118 15.95 -18.55 7.78
C ASP A 118 16.83 -18.55 6.52
N ALA A 119 17.83 -17.66 6.47
CA ALA A 119 18.79 -17.55 5.39
C ALA A 119 19.63 -18.82 5.17
N ASP A 120 19.83 -19.62 6.21
CA ASP A 120 20.55 -20.91 6.17
C ASP A 120 19.62 -22.09 5.82
N ASP A 121 18.48 -21.83 5.16
CA ASP A 121 17.45 -22.83 4.78
C ASP A 121 16.90 -23.66 5.95
N THR A 122 17.05 -23.16 7.18
CA THR A 122 16.50 -23.81 8.37
C THR A 122 14.99 -23.55 8.47
N LEU A 123 14.23 -24.61 8.76
CA LEU A 123 12.77 -24.56 8.90
C LEU A 123 12.36 -24.55 10.37
N GLY A 124 11.68 -23.48 10.77
CA GLY A 124 10.94 -23.38 12.02
C GLY A 124 9.47 -23.73 11.78
N LEU A 125 8.95 -24.72 12.49
CA LEU A 125 7.57 -25.20 12.34
C LEU A 125 6.80 -25.02 13.63
N GLN A 126 5.54 -24.60 13.52
CA GLN A 126 4.56 -24.75 14.59
C GLN A 126 3.81 -26.06 14.44
N ILE A 127 3.82 -26.87 15.49
CA ILE A 127 3.00 -28.06 15.61
C ILE A 127 1.61 -27.61 16.04
N ILE A 128 0.62 -27.85 15.18
CA ILE A 128 -0.78 -27.52 15.44
C ILE A 128 -1.47 -28.79 15.95
N ASP A 129 -1.80 -28.80 17.23
CA ASP A 129 -2.63 -29.86 17.80
C ASP A 129 -4.11 -29.55 17.53
N ARG A 130 -4.74 -30.37 16.67
CA ARG A 130 -6.12 -30.20 16.25
C ARG A 130 -7.14 -30.56 17.33
N GLN A 131 -6.75 -31.35 18.34
CA GLN A 131 -7.65 -31.74 19.43
C GLN A 131 -7.75 -30.66 20.50
N SER A 132 -6.61 -30.07 20.89
CA SER A 132 -6.55 -28.99 21.87
C SER A 132 -6.64 -27.59 21.25
N ASN A 133 -6.66 -27.48 19.92
CA ASN A 133 -6.57 -26.22 19.16
C ASN A 133 -5.39 -25.34 19.61
N SER A 134 -4.30 -25.97 20.02
CA SER A 134 -3.10 -25.31 20.54
C SER A 134 -1.98 -25.34 19.51
N LYS A 135 -1.17 -24.28 19.50
CA LYS A 135 0.04 -24.17 18.66
C LYS A 135 1.27 -24.28 19.54
N LEU A 136 2.17 -25.20 19.19
CA LEU A 136 3.43 -25.41 19.87
C LEU A 136 4.57 -25.08 18.91
N SER A 137 5.33 -24.04 19.23
CA SER A 137 6.50 -23.66 18.45
C SER A 137 7.65 -24.62 18.70
N SER A 138 8.34 -25.05 17.64
CA SER A 138 9.64 -25.71 17.80
C SER A 138 10.69 -24.68 18.26
N LEU A 139 11.80 -25.16 18.87
CA LEU A 139 12.92 -24.28 19.22
C LEU A 139 13.46 -23.52 18.00
N ALA A 140 13.51 -24.18 16.84
CA ALA A 140 13.90 -23.54 15.59
C ALA A 140 12.92 -22.42 15.19
N HIS A 141 11.61 -22.61 15.38
CA HIS A 141 10.62 -21.56 15.14
C HIS A 141 10.84 -20.35 16.05
N GLU A 142 11.06 -20.56 17.34
CA GLU A 142 11.29 -19.47 18.30
C GLU A 142 12.54 -18.65 17.97
N VAL A 143 13.66 -19.33 17.68
CA VAL A 143 14.93 -18.68 17.32
C VAL A 143 14.79 -17.86 16.02
N ILE A 144 14.16 -18.44 14.98
CA ILE A 144 13.96 -17.74 13.71
C ILE A 144 12.99 -16.56 13.88
N ALA A 145 11.94 -16.72 14.67
CA ALA A 145 10.98 -15.65 14.96
C ALA A 145 11.66 -14.47 15.66
N GLU A 146 12.52 -14.73 16.65
CA GLU A 146 13.29 -13.70 17.34
C GLU A 146 14.23 -12.95 16.39
N GLN A 147 14.97 -13.70 15.55
CA GLN A 147 15.90 -13.10 14.58
C GLN A 147 15.18 -12.24 13.54
N LYS A 148 14.04 -12.73 13.01
CA LYS A 148 13.19 -11.96 12.08
C LYS A 148 12.63 -10.71 12.73
N LEU A 149 12.18 -10.82 13.98
CA LEU A 149 11.65 -9.67 14.73
C LEU A 149 12.74 -8.61 14.94
N SER A 150 13.93 -9.02 15.35
CA SER A 150 15.07 -8.11 15.52
C SER A 150 15.41 -7.39 14.20
N THR A 151 15.48 -8.14 13.09
CA THR A 151 15.73 -7.59 11.76
C THR A 151 14.65 -6.62 11.31
N ALA A 152 13.37 -6.97 11.53
CA ALA A 152 12.24 -6.10 11.19
C ALA A 152 12.27 -4.80 12.01
N LEU A 153 12.53 -4.87 13.32
CA LEU A 153 12.66 -3.69 14.16
C LEU A 153 13.85 -2.81 13.74
N ALA A 154 14.97 -3.41 13.35
CA ALA A 154 16.12 -2.68 12.84
C ALA A 154 15.78 -1.92 11.54
N GLU A 155 14.97 -2.52 10.66
CA GLU A 155 14.50 -1.84 9.45
C GLU A 155 13.51 -0.71 9.76
N GLU A 156 12.56 -0.91 10.68
CA GLU A 156 11.66 0.15 11.15
C GLU A 156 12.45 1.34 11.74
N MET A 157 13.53 1.07 12.49
CA MET A 157 14.44 2.11 12.98
C MET A 157 15.14 2.87 11.84
N ARG A 158 15.55 2.20 10.76
CA ARG A 158 16.12 2.86 9.57
C ARG A 158 15.09 3.71 8.85
N ILE A 159 13.85 3.22 8.72
CA ILE A 159 12.74 3.97 8.13
C ILE A 159 12.49 5.24 8.95
N LEU A 160 12.40 5.13 10.27
CA LEU A 160 12.24 6.27 11.16
C LEU A 160 13.39 7.28 11.00
N TYR A 161 14.64 6.80 10.93
CA TYR A 161 15.80 7.65 10.67
C TYR A 161 15.71 8.39 9.32
N VAL A 162 15.31 7.70 8.25
CA VAL A 162 15.11 8.34 6.95
C VAL A 162 14.02 9.42 7.07
N ALA A 163 12.91 9.11 7.74
CA ALA A 163 11.78 10.03 7.92
C ALA A 163 12.17 11.31 8.67
N THR A 164 12.90 11.18 9.78
CA THR A 164 13.32 12.34 10.60
C THR A 164 14.37 13.20 9.89
N THR A 165 15.18 12.61 9.01
CA THR A 165 16.20 13.32 8.22
C THR A 165 15.67 13.97 6.94
N ARG A 166 14.36 13.88 6.64
CA ARG A 166 13.77 14.57 5.46
C ARG A 166 13.52 16.06 5.69
N ALA A 167 13.46 16.50 6.94
CA ALA A 167 13.13 17.89 7.31
C ALA A 167 14.38 18.78 7.28
N ARG A 168 14.26 19.98 6.68
CA ARG A 168 15.34 20.98 6.68
C ARG A 168 15.23 22.00 7.80
N GLU A 169 14.01 22.47 8.09
CA GLU A 169 13.79 23.55 9.07
C GLU A 169 12.95 23.08 10.26
N ARG A 170 11.85 22.35 10.00
CA ARG A 170 10.93 21.92 11.05
C ARG A 170 10.48 20.49 10.85
N LEU A 171 10.55 19.71 11.93
CA LEU A 171 10.01 18.36 12.02
C LEU A 171 8.90 18.35 13.07
N VAL A 172 7.72 17.89 12.68
CA VAL A 172 6.56 17.73 13.57
C VAL A 172 6.27 16.23 13.70
N LEU A 173 6.30 15.73 14.93
CA LEU A 173 5.99 14.35 15.26
C LEU A 173 4.61 14.29 15.90
N THR A 174 3.69 13.51 15.34
CA THR A 174 2.36 13.31 15.92
C THR A 174 2.14 11.85 16.28
N ALA A 175 1.63 11.64 17.49
CA ALA A 175 1.24 10.34 18.01
C ALA A 175 -0.11 10.51 18.71
N SER A 176 -0.99 9.53 18.56
CA SER A 176 -2.26 9.48 19.28
C SER A 176 -2.22 8.34 20.28
N GLN A 177 -2.46 8.63 21.55
CA GLN A 177 -2.74 7.60 22.54
C GLN A 177 -4.25 7.44 22.62
N LYS A 178 -4.74 6.20 22.46
CA LYS A 178 -6.15 5.88 22.68
C LYS A 178 -6.46 6.12 24.17
N GLN A 179 -6.96 7.30 24.51
CA GLN A 179 -7.63 7.49 25.80
C GLN A 179 -8.84 6.55 25.79
N ARG A 180 -8.85 5.54 26.67
CA ARG A 180 -10.11 4.91 27.04
C ARG A 180 -10.97 6.05 27.61
N MET A 181 -12.01 6.46 26.89
CA MET A 181 -12.93 7.49 27.39
C MET A 181 -13.33 7.11 28.81
N CYS A 182 -13.18 8.07 29.72
CA CYS A 182 -13.59 8.01 31.11
C CYS A 182 -14.99 7.38 31.22
N SER A 183 -15.08 6.17 31.76
CA SER A 183 -16.33 5.57 32.25
C SER A 183 -16.74 6.12 33.63
N GLN A 184 -16.24 7.30 34.01
CA GLN A 184 -16.44 7.90 35.34
C GLN A 184 -16.85 9.39 35.26
N ILE A 185 -17.66 9.76 34.27
CA ILE A 185 -18.37 11.05 34.32
C ILE A 185 -19.85 10.84 33.95
N ILE A 186 -20.48 9.79 34.49
CA ILE A 186 -21.91 9.78 34.81
C ILE A 186 -22.08 8.88 36.04
N SER A 187 -21.91 9.46 37.23
CA SER A 187 -22.46 8.98 38.49
C SER A 187 -23.10 10.16 39.20
#